data_AF-A0A8H6MJK1-F1
#
_entry.id   AF-A0A8H6MJK1-F1
#
_cell.length_a   1.000
_cell.length_b   1.000
_cell.length_c   1.000
_cell.angle_alpha   90.00
_cell.angle_beta   90.00
_cell.angle_gamma   90.00
#
_symmetry.space_group_name_H-M   'P 1'
#
loop_
_entity.id
_entity.type
_entity.pdbx_description
1 polymer ?
#
loop_
_entity_poly.entity_id
_entity_poly.type
_entity_poly.pdbx_seq_one_letter_code
_entity_poly.pdbx_strand_id
1 'polypeptide(L)'
;MDELTDAFYRWHLATPEFNQLLKIICPKYLTRNEAEEIMRQFNESWIDGKQVLWSGVVHATAEEWANQRGMQTLTSAMGDLMNWTHPKCKRLHKTSVQWTKYMKGVSAIFAWKIAQGHATTLLTPPPPVRFHPSGLTNYQDIEEPVLKGAVDGTVVGKIVVIHPEVEGAEDMAYEYWPKDQVANCR
;
A
#
# COMPACT_ATOMS: atom_id res chain seq x y z
N MET A 1 22.50 15.77 -10.74
CA MET A 1 22.16 14.71 -9.78
C MET A 1 23.16 13.61 -10.07
N ASP A 2 24.05 13.32 -9.12
CA ASP A 2 25.37 12.73 -9.36
C ASP A 2 25.29 11.22 -9.66
N GLU A 3 26.05 10.72 -10.62
CA GLU A 3 26.05 9.28 -10.99
C GLU A 3 26.43 8.38 -9.80
N LEU A 4 27.24 8.90 -8.87
CA LEU A 4 27.63 8.23 -7.63
C LEU A 4 26.45 8.07 -6.65
N THR A 5 25.53 9.03 -6.60
CA THR A 5 24.30 8.88 -5.82
C THR A 5 23.37 7.86 -6.44
N ASP A 6 23.20 7.86 -7.77
CA ASP A 6 22.34 6.88 -8.45
C ASP A 6 22.85 5.44 -8.27
N ALA A 7 24.16 5.22 -8.35
CA ALA A 7 24.77 3.90 -8.10
C ALA A 7 24.62 3.42 -6.64
N PHE A 8 24.80 4.31 -5.66
CA PHE A 8 24.63 4.00 -4.23
C PHE A 8 23.16 3.66 -3.88
N TYR A 9 22.21 4.42 -4.42
CA TYR A 9 20.77 4.15 -4.25
C TYR A 9 20.35 2.86 -4.97
N ARG A 10 20.83 2.61 -6.18
CA ARG A 10 20.58 1.34 -6.90
C ARG A 10 21.07 0.12 -6.12
N TRP A 11 22.17 0.25 -5.38
CA TRP A 11 22.69 -0.84 -4.55
C TRP A 11 21.78 -1.14 -3.35
N HIS A 12 21.22 -0.12 -2.71
CA HIS A 12 20.26 -0.28 -1.60
C HIS A 12 18.84 -0.69 -2.04
N LEU A 13 18.46 -0.37 -3.27
CA LEU A 13 17.18 -0.81 -3.86
C LEU A 13 17.23 -2.25 -4.38
N ALA A 14 18.41 -2.83 -4.58
CA ALA A 14 18.59 -4.13 -5.22
C ALA A 14 18.66 -5.31 -4.25
N THR A 15 17.80 -5.35 -3.22
CA THR A 15 17.73 -6.56 -2.38
C THR A 15 17.21 -7.75 -3.20
N PRO A 16 17.64 -9.00 -2.92
CA PRO A 16 17.10 -10.18 -3.58
C PRO A 16 15.57 -10.26 -3.51
N GLU A 17 15.00 -9.83 -2.39
CA GLU A 17 13.56 -9.83 -2.08
C GLU A 17 12.81 -8.84 -2.98
N PHE A 18 13.28 -7.59 -3.07
CA PHE A 18 12.66 -6.61 -3.96
C PHE A 18 12.77 -7.05 -5.43
N ASN A 19 13.88 -7.68 -5.82
CA ASN A 19 14.01 -8.23 -7.17
C ASN A 19 13.01 -9.36 -7.48
N GLN A 20 12.56 -10.13 -6.47
CA GLN A 20 11.48 -11.11 -6.66
C GLN A 20 10.14 -10.40 -6.91
N LEU A 21 9.83 -9.35 -6.14
CA LEU A 21 8.66 -8.52 -6.39
C LEU A 21 8.67 -7.97 -7.82
N LEU A 22 9.79 -7.39 -8.25
CA LEU A 22 9.94 -6.81 -9.60
C LEU A 22 9.66 -7.83 -10.71
N LYS A 23 10.09 -9.09 -10.55
CA LYS A 23 9.79 -10.16 -11.52
C LYS A 23 8.29 -10.44 -11.67
N ILE A 24 7.50 -10.22 -10.61
CA ILE A 24 6.06 -10.44 -10.60
C ILE A 24 5.31 -9.23 -11.16
N ILE A 25 5.67 -8.03 -10.71
CA ILE A 25 4.88 -6.81 -11.00
C ILE A 25 5.29 -6.13 -12.30
N CYS A 26 6.56 -6.17 -12.70
CA CYS A 26 7.00 -5.42 -13.88
C CYS A 26 6.39 -5.93 -15.19
N PRO A 27 6.29 -7.24 -15.46
CA PRO A 27 5.65 -7.72 -16.68
C PRO A 27 4.18 -7.32 -16.82
N LYS A 28 3.50 -6.97 -15.71
CA LYS A 28 2.06 -6.74 -15.65
C LYS A 28 1.66 -5.28 -15.47
N TYR A 29 2.42 -4.53 -14.66
CA TYR A 29 1.96 -3.28 -14.06
C TYR A 29 2.93 -2.10 -14.24
N LEU A 30 4.23 -2.31 -14.12
CA LEU A 30 5.24 -1.24 -14.06
C LEU A 30 6.47 -1.52 -14.92
N THR A 31 7.11 -0.48 -15.44
CA THR A 31 8.51 -0.61 -15.85
C THR A 31 9.41 -0.73 -14.62
N ARG A 32 10.62 -1.28 -14.78
CA ARG A 32 11.61 -1.34 -13.68
C ARG A 32 11.94 0.05 -13.14
N ASN A 33 12.13 1.03 -14.01
CA ASN A 33 12.44 2.41 -13.62
C ASN A 33 11.32 3.04 -12.79
N GLU A 34 10.05 2.80 -13.15
CA GLU A 34 8.91 3.27 -12.34
C GLU A 34 8.92 2.62 -10.96
N ALA A 35 9.14 1.31 -10.87
CA ALA A 35 9.18 0.61 -9.60
C ALA A 35 10.32 1.10 -8.69
N GLU A 36 11.49 1.36 -9.25
CA GLU A 36 12.64 1.91 -8.51
C GLU A 36 12.39 3.37 -8.07
N GLU A 37 11.73 4.19 -8.90
CA GLU A 37 11.33 5.56 -8.54
C GLU A 37 10.30 5.57 -7.40
N ILE A 38 9.32 4.66 -7.44
CA ILE A 38 8.31 4.50 -6.38
C ILE A 38 8.99 4.07 -5.08
N MET A 39 9.87 3.06 -5.12
CA MET A 39 10.56 2.61 -3.92
C MET A 39 11.45 3.69 -3.32
N ARG A 40 12.14 4.48 -4.16
CA ARG A 40 12.91 5.64 -3.69
C ARG A 40 12.02 6.67 -3.02
N GLN A 41 10.89 7.02 -3.62
CA GLN A 41 9.92 7.94 -3.03
C GLN A 41 9.45 7.44 -1.66
N PHE A 42 9.13 6.14 -1.53
CA PHE A 42 8.79 5.57 -0.25
C PHE A 42 9.96 5.64 0.73
N ASN A 43 11.19 5.29 0.35
CA ASN A 43 12.33 5.39 1.26
C ASN A 43 12.57 6.82 1.79
N GLU A 44 12.18 7.85 1.04
CA GLU A 44 12.30 9.26 1.45
C GLU A 44 11.16 9.72 2.36
N SER A 45 9.92 9.29 2.11
CA SER A 45 8.73 9.78 2.81
C SER A 45 8.19 8.85 3.90
N TRP A 46 8.68 7.60 3.98
CA TRP A 46 8.12 6.58 4.85
C TRP A 46 8.29 6.87 6.33
N ILE A 47 7.21 6.72 7.08
CA ILE A 47 7.20 6.79 8.54
C ILE A 47 6.89 5.39 9.06
N ASP A 48 7.86 4.75 9.71
CA ASP A 48 7.72 3.37 10.14
C ASP A 48 6.50 3.14 11.04
N GLY A 49 5.73 2.10 10.73
CA GLY A 49 4.55 1.70 11.50
C GLY A 49 3.36 2.65 11.40
N LYS A 50 3.38 3.58 10.44
CA LYS A 50 2.31 4.57 10.22
C LYS A 50 1.51 4.32 8.95
N GLN A 51 1.57 3.12 8.38
CA GLN A 51 0.88 2.83 7.13
C GLN A 51 -0.57 2.40 7.33
N VAL A 52 -1.42 2.89 6.44
CA VAL A 52 -2.86 2.64 6.42
C VAL A 52 -3.27 2.16 5.04
N LEU A 53 -3.89 0.99 5.02
CA LEU A 53 -4.59 0.41 3.89
C LEU A 53 -6.08 0.66 4.05
N TRP A 54 -6.85 0.58 2.98
CA TRP A 54 -8.30 0.72 3.05
C TRP A 54 -8.97 -0.10 1.95
N SER A 55 -10.17 -0.59 2.25
CA SER A 55 -11.00 -1.30 1.27
C SER A 55 -12.47 -1.01 1.55
N GLY A 56 -13.21 -0.56 0.53
CA GLY A 56 -14.65 -0.28 0.64
C GLY A 56 -15.01 1.04 1.31
N VAL A 57 -14.10 1.65 2.07
CA VAL A 57 -14.24 3.01 2.61
C VAL A 57 -14.04 4.03 1.48
N VAL A 58 -14.72 5.17 1.55
CA VAL A 58 -14.49 6.28 0.62
C VAL A 58 -13.07 6.83 0.80
N HIS A 59 -12.34 7.04 -0.30
CA HIS A 59 -10.95 7.54 -0.28
C HIS A 59 -10.77 8.79 0.60
N ALA A 60 -11.67 9.77 0.50
CA ALA A 60 -11.60 11.00 1.29
C ALA A 60 -11.63 10.73 2.81
N THR A 61 -12.51 9.82 3.25
CA THR A 61 -12.60 9.39 4.65
C THR A 61 -11.33 8.70 5.12
N ALA A 62 -10.75 7.82 4.29
CA ALA A 62 -9.52 7.11 4.62
C ALA A 62 -8.32 8.07 4.75
N GLU A 63 -8.20 9.03 3.83
CA GLU A 63 -7.17 10.08 3.88
C GLU A 63 -7.34 10.98 5.11
N GLU A 64 -8.55 11.46 5.38
CA GLU A 64 -8.83 12.30 6.55
C GLU A 64 -8.50 11.58 7.86
N TRP A 65 -8.98 10.34 8.00
CA TRP A 65 -8.71 9.51 9.18
C TRP A 65 -7.20 9.33 9.41
N ALA A 66 -6.44 9.06 8.35
CA ALA A 66 -4.99 8.89 8.42
C ALA A 66 -4.28 10.21 8.78
N ASN A 67 -4.65 11.32 8.14
CA ASN A 67 -4.07 12.63 8.38
C ASN A 67 -4.25 13.09 9.83
N GLN A 68 -5.44 12.92 10.40
CA GLN A 68 -5.73 13.26 11.81
C GLN A 68 -4.84 12.50 12.81
N ARG A 69 -4.30 11.34 12.40
CA ARG A 69 -3.49 10.44 13.24
C ARG A 69 -2.00 10.44 12.89
N GLY A 70 -1.59 11.31 11.97
CA GLY A 70 -0.22 11.35 11.46
C GLY A 70 0.19 10.03 10.80
N MET A 71 -0.76 9.38 10.12
CA MET A 71 -0.58 8.14 9.39
C MET A 71 -0.54 8.38 7.87
N GLN A 72 -0.07 7.38 7.13
CA GLN A 72 0.21 7.45 5.71
C GLN A 72 -0.59 6.39 4.95
N THR A 73 -1.51 6.85 4.12
CA THR A 73 -2.07 6.08 3.01
C THR A 73 -1.04 5.91 1.89
N LEU A 74 -1.35 5.06 0.89
CA LEU A 74 -0.57 4.96 -0.33
C LEU A 74 -0.40 6.33 -1.03
N THR A 75 -1.48 7.11 -1.13
CA THR A 75 -1.47 8.41 -1.83
C THR A 75 -0.56 9.41 -1.14
N SER A 76 -0.64 9.52 0.19
CA SER A 76 0.21 10.42 0.97
C SER A 76 1.67 9.96 0.97
N ALA A 77 1.95 8.66 1.09
CA ALA A 77 3.31 8.12 0.98
C ALA A 77 3.95 8.38 -0.40
N MET A 78 3.15 8.39 -1.46
CA MET A 78 3.61 8.70 -2.82
C MET A 78 3.98 10.17 -3.03
N GLY A 79 3.54 11.10 -2.16
CA GLY A 79 3.92 12.52 -2.20
C GLY A 79 3.79 13.14 -3.60
N ASP A 80 4.90 13.71 -4.10
CA ASP A 80 5.00 14.35 -5.41
C ASP A 80 4.56 13.47 -6.59
N LEU A 81 4.67 12.14 -6.48
CA LEU A 81 4.24 11.22 -7.54
C LEU A 81 2.71 11.18 -7.70
N MET A 82 1.97 11.57 -6.66
CA MET A 82 0.51 11.66 -6.64
C MET A 82 -0.03 13.11 -6.70
N ASN A 83 0.84 14.13 -6.69
CA ASN A 83 0.43 15.51 -6.87
C ASN A 83 0.23 15.86 -8.35
N TRP A 84 -1.01 16.07 -8.78
CA TRP A 84 -1.37 16.26 -10.20
C TRP A 84 -0.79 17.53 -10.84
N THR A 85 -0.34 18.48 -10.03
CA THR A 85 0.31 19.70 -10.50
C THR A 85 1.83 19.57 -10.55
N HIS A 86 2.39 18.50 -9.98
CA HIS A 86 3.83 18.30 -9.89
C HIS A 86 4.37 17.56 -11.13
N PRO A 87 5.51 17.99 -11.72
CA PRO A 87 6.09 17.37 -12.92
C PRO A 87 6.45 15.88 -12.77
N LYS A 88 6.69 15.42 -11.53
CA LYS A 88 6.96 13.99 -11.26
C LYS A 88 5.72 13.10 -11.37
N CYS A 89 4.51 13.67 -11.33
CA CYS A 89 3.28 12.88 -11.39
C CYS A 89 3.10 12.24 -12.77
N LYS A 90 3.12 10.91 -12.81
CA LYS A 90 3.02 10.15 -14.06
C LYS A 90 1.61 10.15 -14.66
N ARG A 91 0.60 10.62 -13.92
CA ARG A 91 -0.81 10.60 -14.37
C ARG A 91 -0.99 11.35 -15.69
N LEU A 92 -0.36 12.51 -15.85
CA LEU A 92 -0.46 13.35 -17.04
C LEU A 92 0.07 12.68 -18.31
N HIS A 93 0.93 11.67 -18.17
CA HIS A 93 1.54 10.93 -19.27
C HIS A 93 0.94 9.52 -19.46
N LYS A 94 -0.19 9.23 -18.82
CA LYS A 94 -0.82 7.89 -18.83
C LYS A 94 -2.30 7.97 -19.20
N THR A 95 -2.72 7.10 -20.10
CA THR A 95 -4.15 6.80 -20.31
C THR A 95 -4.77 6.24 -19.02
N SER A 96 -6.10 6.25 -18.91
CA SER A 96 -6.78 5.69 -17.73
C SER A 96 -6.44 4.21 -17.48
N VAL A 97 -6.32 3.40 -18.55
CA VAL A 97 -5.91 1.99 -18.42
C VAL A 97 -4.48 1.85 -17.91
N GLN A 98 -3.54 2.65 -18.44
CA GLN A 98 -2.15 2.66 -17.98
C GLN A 98 -2.04 3.15 -16.54
N TRP A 99 -2.86 4.13 -16.15
CA TRP A 99 -2.90 4.63 -14.77
C TRP A 99 -3.41 3.57 -13.80
N THR A 100 -4.47 2.84 -14.13
CA THR A 100 -4.96 1.73 -13.30
C THR A 100 -3.89 0.66 -13.12
N LYS A 101 -3.18 0.27 -14.20
CA LYS A 101 -2.05 -0.68 -14.11
C LYS A 101 -0.92 -0.13 -13.24
N TYR A 102 -0.56 1.13 -13.42
CA TYR A 102 0.46 1.80 -12.61
C TYR A 102 0.09 1.75 -11.12
N MET A 103 -1.14 2.12 -10.77
CA MET A 103 -1.61 2.10 -9.37
C MET A 103 -1.64 0.69 -8.76
N LYS A 104 -1.97 -0.34 -9.56
CA LYS A 104 -1.84 -1.75 -9.13
C LYS A 104 -0.39 -2.10 -8.77
N GLY A 105 0.57 -1.64 -9.56
CA GLY A 105 1.99 -1.83 -9.25
C GLY A 105 2.48 -1.05 -8.03
N VAL A 106 2.06 0.22 -7.89
CA VAL A 106 2.38 1.05 -6.70
C VAL A 106 1.83 0.37 -5.45
N SER A 107 0.59 -0.12 -5.51
CA SER A 107 -0.09 -0.85 -4.44
C SER A 107 0.68 -2.11 -4.02
N ALA A 108 1.19 -2.89 -4.98
CA ALA A 108 2.04 -4.04 -4.69
C ALA A 108 3.36 -3.65 -3.96
N ILE A 109 4.01 -2.57 -4.39
CA ILE A 109 5.26 -2.08 -3.75
C ILE A 109 4.97 -1.56 -2.34
N PHE A 110 3.85 -0.83 -2.17
CA PHE A 110 3.41 -0.31 -0.88
C PHE A 110 3.17 -1.45 0.11
N ALA A 111 2.39 -2.46 -0.29
CA ALA A 111 2.12 -3.65 0.52
C ALA A 111 3.39 -4.44 0.86
N TRP A 112 4.30 -4.61 -0.10
CA TRP A 112 5.57 -5.29 0.15
C TRP A 112 6.42 -4.55 1.17
N LYS A 113 6.50 -3.21 1.09
CA LYS A 113 7.24 -2.40 2.06
C LYS A 113 6.60 -2.45 3.45
N ILE A 114 5.26 -2.48 3.54
CA ILE A 114 4.54 -2.72 4.80
C ILE A 114 4.86 -4.10 5.38
N ALA A 115 4.94 -5.13 4.53
CA ALA A 115 5.19 -6.51 4.97
C ALA A 115 6.55 -6.67 5.68
N GLN A 116 7.52 -5.79 5.41
CA GLN A 116 8.79 -5.73 6.12
C GLN A 116 8.67 -5.14 7.55
N GLY A 117 7.52 -4.56 7.89
CA GLY A 117 7.22 -3.97 9.18
C GLY A 117 6.48 -4.91 10.14
N HIS A 118 6.23 -4.42 11.35
CA HIS A 118 5.59 -5.21 12.40
C HIS A 118 4.06 -5.28 12.25
N ALA A 119 3.40 -4.15 11.95
CA ALA A 119 1.96 -4.07 11.90
C ALA A 119 1.49 -2.99 10.92
N THR A 120 0.26 -3.13 10.44
CA THR A 120 -0.44 -2.11 9.63
C THR A 120 -1.92 -2.01 10.00
N THR A 121 -2.51 -0.86 9.71
CA THR A 121 -3.95 -0.62 9.87
C THR A 121 -4.66 -0.83 8.54
N LEU A 122 -5.84 -1.45 8.59
CA LEU A 122 -6.78 -1.59 7.48
C LEU A 122 -8.10 -0.93 7.83
N LEU A 123 -8.51 0.07 7.05
CA LEU A 123 -9.83 0.69 7.18
C LEU A 123 -10.85 -0.04 6.31
N THR A 124 -11.97 -0.43 6.89
CA THR A 124 -13.09 -1.04 6.15
C THR A 124 -14.43 -0.47 6.60
N PRO A 125 -15.49 -0.54 5.78
CA PRO A 125 -16.84 -0.31 6.25
C PRO A 125 -17.18 -1.20 7.46
N PRO A 126 -18.11 -0.76 8.31
CA PRO A 126 -18.61 -1.60 9.39
C PRO A 126 -19.30 -2.86 8.85
N PRO A 127 -19.43 -3.91 9.69
CA PRO A 127 -20.25 -5.08 9.37
C PRO A 127 -21.66 -4.68 8.92
N PRO A 128 -22.31 -5.46 8.02
CA PRO A 128 -21.96 -6.82 7.63
C PRO A 128 -21.03 -6.94 6.41
N VAL A 129 -20.77 -5.88 5.66
CA VAL A 129 -19.98 -5.93 4.42
C VAL A 129 -18.61 -5.30 4.63
N ARG A 130 -17.64 -6.11 5.07
CA ARG A 130 -16.26 -5.66 5.29
C ARG A 130 -15.50 -5.39 3.99
N PHE A 131 -15.74 -6.21 2.98
CA PHE A 131 -14.98 -6.19 1.73
C PHE A 131 -15.90 -6.11 0.52
N HIS A 132 -15.35 -5.63 -0.59
CA HIS A 132 -16.13 -5.56 -1.82
C HIS A 132 -16.42 -6.98 -2.32
N PRO A 133 -17.68 -7.32 -2.69
CA PRO A 133 -18.06 -8.68 -3.08
C PRO A 133 -17.29 -9.24 -4.28
N SER A 134 -16.79 -8.36 -5.17
CA SER A 134 -16.02 -8.80 -6.33
C SER A 134 -14.63 -9.36 -5.98
N GLY A 135 -14.06 -9.00 -4.83
CA GLY A 135 -12.66 -9.32 -4.53
C GLY A 135 -11.63 -8.53 -5.36
N LEU A 136 -12.06 -7.60 -6.20
CA LEU A 136 -11.20 -6.93 -7.18
C LEU A 136 -10.69 -5.56 -6.72
N THR A 137 -10.80 -5.24 -5.43
CA THR A 137 -10.14 -4.04 -4.89
C THR A 137 -8.63 -4.26 -4.89
N ASN A 138 -7.84 -3.19 -4.96
CA ASN A 138 -6.39 -3.31 -4.85
C ASN A 138 -5.98 -4.03 -3.56
N TYR A 139 -6.66 -3.75 -2.45
CA TYR A 139 -6.42 -4.45 -1.19
C TYR A 139 -6.59 -5.97 -1.35
N GLN A 140 -7.73 -6.43 -1.86
CA GLN A 140 -8.04 -7.87 -1.94
C GLN A 140 -7.25 -8.61 -3.03
N ASP A 141 -7.08 -8.00 -4.20
CA ASP A 141 -6.43 -8.62 -5.38
C ASP A 141 -4.89 -8.58 -5.28
N ILE A 142 -4.33 -7.62 -4.54
CA ILE A 142 -2.89 -7.33 -4.57
C ILE A 142 -2.30 -7.21 -3.17
N GLU A 143 -2.77 -6.25 -2.36
CA GLU A 143 -2.06 -5.86 -1.14
C GLU A 143 -2.11 -6.96 -0.09
N GLU A 144 -3.29 -7.55 0.14
CA GLU A 144 -3.49 -8.61 1.10
C GLU A 144 -2.66 -9.86 0.78
N PRO A 145 -2.67 -10.42 -0.46
CA PRO A 145 -1.76 -11.50 -0.81
C PRO A 145 -0.29 -11.17 -0.56
N VAL A 146 0.16 -9.96 -0.90
CA VAL A 146 1.55 -9.54 -0.68
C VAL A 146 1.87 -9.47 0.82
N LEU A 147 1.01 -8.85 1.63
CA LEU A 147 1.15 -8.77 3.09
C LEU A 147 1.18 -10.16 3.75
N LYS A 148 0.51 -11.14 3.15
CA LYS A 148 0.45 -12.53 3.60
C LYS A 148 1.54 -13.42 2.97
N GLY A 149 2.54 -12.84 2.30
CA GLY A 149 3.75 -13.54 1.86
C GLY A 149 3.72 -14.17 0.47
N ALA A 150 2.80 -13.76 -0.41
CA ALA A 150 2.68 -14.34 -1.75
C ALA A 150 3.88 -14.07 -2.70
N VAL A 151 4.80 -13.16 -2.34
CA VAL A 151 5.91 -12.72 -3.20
C VAL A 151 7.21 -13.46 -2.89
N ASP A 152 7.68 -13.38 -1.65
CA ASP A 152 8.98 -13.86 -1.19
C ASP A 152 8.90 -14.57 0.16
N GLY A 153 7.69 -14.84 0.65
CA GLY A 153 7.45 -15.42 1.98
C GLY A 153 7.55 -14.41 3.13
N THR A 154 7.83 -13.13 2.87
CA THR A 154 7.78 -12.06 3.89
C THR A 154 6.33 -11.80 4.26
N VAL A 155 6.00 -11.96 5.54
CA VAL A 155 4.64 -11.81 6.06
C VAL A 155 4.61 -10.67 7.06
N VAL A 156 3.63 -9.78 6.95
CA VAL A 156 3.38 -8.74 7.95
C VAL A 156 3.05 -9.38 9.29
N GLY A 157 3.62 -8.86 10.38
CA GLY A 157 3.40 -9.42 11.71
C GLY A 157 1.93 -9.36 12.14
N LYS A 158 1.23 -8.26 11.82
CA LYS A 158 -0.17 -8.04 12.23
C LYS A 158 -0.91 -7.09 11.31
N ILE A 159 -2.20 -7.37 11.07
CA ILE A 159 -3.14 -6.42 10.46
C ILE A 159 -4.25 -6.15 11.47
N VAL A 160 -4.45 -4.87 11.81
CA VAL A 160 -5.60 -4.42 12.62
C VAL A 160 -6.64 -3.77 11.74
N VAL A 161 -7.91 -4.07 11.97
CA VAL A 161 -9.04 -3.49 11.25
C VAL A 161 -9.73 -2.44 12.10
N ILE A 162 -10.05 -1.32 11.47
CA ILE A 162 -10.80 -0.21 12.06
C ILE A 162 -11.96 0.15 11.14
N HIS A 163 -13.08 0.57 11.74
CA HIS A 163 -14.28 1.01 11.05
C HIS A 163 -14.49 2.50 11.26
N PRO A 164 -13.89 3.38 10.42
CA PRO A 164 -13.88 4.82 10.68
C PRO A 164 -15.26 5.49 10.57
N GLU A 165 -16.25 4.80 9.99
CA GLU A 165 -17.61 5.32 9.79
C GLU A 165 -18.53 5.05 11.00
N VAL A 166 -18.04 4.37 12.04
CA VAL A 166 -18.82 4.10 13.27
C VAL A 166 -18.54 5.22 14.27
N GLU A 167 -19.53 6.10 14.46
CA GLU A 167 -19.45 7.21 15.41
C GLU A 167 -19.15 6.71 16.84
N GLY A 168 -18.13 7.29 17.47
CA GLY A 168 -17.64 6.92 18.80
C GLY A 168 -16.78 5.64 18.85
N ALA A 169 -16.56 4.98 17.71
CA ALA A 169 -15.73 3.78 17.58
C ALA A 169 -14.73 3.90 16.41
N GLU A 170 -14.40 5.12 16.01
CA GLU A 170 -13.54 5.43 14.85
C GLU A 170 -12.10 4.93 15.05
N ASP A 171 -11.73 4.58 16.29
CA ASP A 171 -10.43 4.03 16.69
C ASP A 171 -10.52 2.61 17.26
N MET A 172 -11.71 2.01 17.27
CA MET A 172 -11.86 0.63 17.74
C MET A 172 -11.21 -0.33 16.75
N ALA A 173 -10.09 -0.91 17.18
CA ALA A 173 -9.29 -1.83 16.40
C ALA A 173 -9.47 -3.27 16.88
N TYR A 174 -9.56 -4.21 15.94
CA TYR A 174 -9.45 -5.65 16.23
C TYR A 174 -8.46 -6.31 15.28
N GLU A 175 -7.94 -7.47 15.70
CA GLU A 175 -6.99 -8.24 14.90
C GLU A 175 -7.70 -8.99 13.78
N TYR A 176 -7.19 -8.80 12.55
CA TYR A 176 -7.61 -9.52 11.36
C TYR A 176 -6.58 -10.56 10.92
N TRP A 177 -5.30 -10.25 11.09
CA TRP A 177 -4.18 -11.15 10.82
C TRP A 177 -3.19 -11.07 11.98
N PRO A 178 -2.62 -12.20 12.45
CA PRO A 178 -2.74 -13.56 11.89
C PRO A 178 -4.00 -14.32 12.31
N LYS A 179 -4.74 -13.84 13.31
CA LYS A 179 -5.98 -14.47 13.79
C LYS A 179 -7.15 -13.53 13.57
N ASP A 180 -8.05 -13.89 12.67
CA ASP A 180 -9.30 -13.15 12.48
C ASP A 180 -10.28 -13.50 13.61
N GLN A 181 -10.34 -12.66 14.64
CA GLN A 181 -11.17 -12.91 15.82
C GLN A 181 -12.67 -12.87 15.52
N VAL A 182 -13.06 -12.18 14.45
CA VAL A 182 -14.45 -11.94 14.06
C VAL A 182 -14.96 -12.92 12.99
N ALA A 183 -14.07 -13.76 12.42
CA ALA A 183 -14.47 -14.90 11.58
C ALA A 183 -15.06 -16.08 12.41
N ASN A 184 -14.85 -16.08 13.73
CA ASN A 184 -15.28 -17.16 14.63
C ASN A 184 -16.65 -16.93 15.28
N CYS A 185 -17.36 -15.85 14.94
CA CYS A 185 -18.78 -15.73 15.27
C CYS A 185 -19.62 -16.46 14.20
N ARG A 186 -19.75 -17.78 14.34
CA ARG A 186 -20.76 -18.60 13.66
C ARG A 186 -21.72 -19.18 14.68
#